data_AF-A0A9Q1B028-F1
#
_entry.id   AF-A0A9Q1B028-F1
#
_cell.length_a   1.000
_cell.length_b   1.000
_cell.length_c   1.000
_cell.angle_alpha   90.00
_cell.angle_beta   90.00
_cell.angle_gamma   90.00
#
_symmetry.space_group_name_H-M   'P 1'
#
loop_
_entity.id
_entity.type
_entity.pdbx_description
1 polymer ?
#
loop_
_entity_poly.entity_id
_entity_poly.type
_entity_poly.pdbx_seq_one_letter_code
_entity_poly.pdbx_strand_id
1 'polypeptide(L)' 'MYTLLKQRRLRWLGHVVRMDDGRIPKDLLYGELIKGKRPRGRPQLRYKDF' A
#
# COMPACT_ATOMS: atom_id res chain seq x y z
N MET A 1 7.91 10.35 -19.00
CA MET A 1 6.59 10.25 -18.35
C MET A 1 6.56 9.36 -17.09
N TYR A 2 7.31 8.24 -17.03
CA TYR A 2 7.34 7.33 -15.87
C TYR A 2 7.96 7.93 -14.58
N THR A 3 8.84 8.91 -14.68
CA THR A 3 9.58 9.50 -13.55
C THR A 3 8.69 10.35 -12.63
N LEU A 4 7.78 11.14 -13.20
CA LEU A 4 6.83 11.98 -12.47
C LEU A 4 5.84 11.16 -11.64
N LEU A 5 5.31 10.08 -12.22
CA LEU A 5 4.40 9.17 -11.52
C LEU A 5 5.10 8.45 -10.36
N LYS A 6 6.36 8.03 -10.55
CA LYS A 6 7.18 7.46 -9.47
C LYS A 6 7.41 8.46 -8.34
N GLN A 7 7.80 9.70 -8.65
CA GLN A 7 8.01 10.74 -7.63
C GLN A 7 6.75 11.05 -6.83
N ARG A 8 5.59 11.18 -7.48
CA ARG A 8 4.32 11.42 -6.78
C ARG A 8 3.94 10.27 -5.84
N ARG A 9 4.13 9.03 -6.28
CA ARG A 9 3.91 7.84 -5.44
C ARG A 9 4.84 7.81 -4.23
N LEU A 10 6.12 8.13 -4.40
CA LEU A 10 7.09 8.20 -3.30
C LEU A 10 6.74 9.29 -2.29
N ARG A 11 6.32 10.48 -2.75
CA ARG A 11 5.86 11.56 -1.86
C ARG A 11 4.63 11.15 -1.05
N TRP A 12 3.65 10.52 -1.70
CA TRP A 12 2.44 10.03 -1.04
C TRP A 12 2.78 8.94 -0.01
N LEU A 13 3.62 7.97 -0.36
CA LEU A 13 4.09 6.94 0.58
C LEU A 13 4.81 7.56 1.78
N GLY A 14 5.74 8.49 1.55
CA GLY A 14 6.46 9.17 2.63
C GLY A 14 5.53 9.99 3.55
N HIS A 15 4.43 10.51 3.02
CA HIS A 15 3.39 11.16 3.83
C HIS A 15 2.64 10.14 4.69
N VAL A 16 2.17 9.02 4.12
CA VAL A 16 1.45 7.97 4.86
C VAL A 16 2.29 7.36 5.97
N VAL A 17 3.61 7.15 5.74
CA VAL A 17 4.53 6.62 6.77
C VAL A 17 4.65 7.55 7.98
N ARG A 18 4.60 8.87 7.77
CA ARG A 18 4.69 9.89 8.83
C ARG A 18 3.36 10.20 9.53
N MET A 19 2.23 9.68 9.03
CA MET A 19 0.96 9.82 9.73
C MET A 19 1.00 9.08 11.08
N ASP A 20 0.17 9.52 12.03
CA ASP A 20 -0.06 8.79 13.28
C ASP A 20 -0.65 7.40 13.02
N ASP A 21 -0.41 6.48 13.96
CA ASP A 21 -0.99 5.14 13.94
C ASP A 21 -2.52 5.18 14.16
N GLY A 22 -3.26 4.20 13.63
CA GLY A 22 -4.73 4.18 13.66
C GLY A 22 -5.38 4.99 12.54
N ARG A 23 -4.59 5.67 11.71
CA ARG A 23 -5.07 6.29 10.48
C ARG A 23 -5.30 5.21 9.43
N ILE A 24 -6.53 5.13 8.92
CA ILE A 24 -6.94 4.15 7.90
C ILE A 24 -5.90 3.98 6.78
N PRO A 25 -5.31 5.03 6.16
CA PRO A 25 -4.31 4.82 5.10
C PRO A 25 -3.04 4.11 5.56
N LYS A 26 -2.55 4.38 6.78
CA LYS A 26 -1.36 3.75 7.36
C LYS A 26 -1.67 2.32 7.79
N ASP A 27 -2.82 2.11 8.44
CA ASP A 27 -3.29 0.78 8.82
C ASP A 27 -3.55 -0.09 7.58
N LEU A 28 -4.06 0.50 6.51
CA LEU A 28 -4.25 -0.19 5.23
C LEU A 28 -2.90 -0.53 4.57
N LEU A 29 -1.94 0.39 4.68
CA LEU A 29 -0.60 0.16 4.17
C LEU A 29 0.01 -1.02 4.91
N TYR A 30 0.02 -1.05 6.24
CA TYR A 30 0.69 -2.07 7.07
C TYR A 30 -0.15 -3.28 7.48
N GLY A 31 -1.46 -3.25 7.24
CA GLY A 31 -2.37 -4.30 7.66
C GLY A 31 -2.17 -5.59 6.88
N GLU A 32 -2.09 -6.69 7.61
CA GLU A 32 -2.10 -8.06 7.08
C GLU A 32 -3.53 -8.64 7.09
N LEU A 33 -3.78 -9.63 6.25
CA LEU A 33 -5.04 -10.37 6.26
C LEU A 33 -5.11 -11.23 7.53
N ILE A 34 -6.06 -10.92 8.42
CA ILE A 34 -6.25 -11.65 9.69
C ILE A 34 -6.66 -13.12 9.45
N LYS A 35 -7.44 -13.40 8.39
CA LYS A 35 -7.82 -14.77 7.96
C LYS A 35 -8.05 -14.81 6.44
N GLY A 36 -7.74 -15.95 5.83
CA GLY A 36 -8.02 -16.26 4.42
C GLY A 36 -6.79 -16.21 3.51
N LYS A 37 -6.64 -17.22 2.64
CA LYS A 37 -5.62 -17.24 1.59
C LYS A 37 -6.21 -16.60 0.33
N ARG A 38 -5.47 -15.69 -0.30
CA ARG A 38 -5.95 -15.01 -1.51
C ARG A 38 -6.16 -16.05 -2.63
N PRO A 39 -7.30 -16.07 -3.33
CA PRO A 39 -7.52 -17.01 -4.42
C PRO A 39 -6.49 -16.79 -5.53
N ARG A 40 -5.80 -17.88 -5.92
CA ARG A 40 -4.84 -17.87 -7.04
C ARG A 40 -5.57 -17.45 -8.32
N GLY A 41 -5.07 -16.41 -8.98
CA GLY A 41 -5.54 -15.98 -10.31
C GLY A 41 -6.10 -14.55 -10.38
N ARG A 42 -6.33 -13.87 -9.25
CA ARG A 42 -6.70 -12.44 -9.28
C ARG A 42 -5.44 -11.56 -9.32
N PRO A 43 -5.40 -10.50 -10.13
CA PRO A 43 -4.31 -9.52 -10.09
C PRO A 43 -4.12 -8.99 -8.66
N GLN A 44 -2.86 -8.83 -8.24
CA GLN A 44 -2.55 -8.29 -6.93
C GLN A 44 -3.10 -6.86 -6.83
N LEU A 45 -4.06 -6.66 -5.93
CA LEU A 45 -4.70 -5.34 -5.74
C LEU A 45 -3.79 -4.36 -4.97
N ARG A 46 -2.68 -4.82 -4.37
CA ARG A 46 -1.76 -3.96 -3.62
C ARG A 46 -0.29 -4.20 -3.98
N TYR A 47 0.46 -3.11 -3.83
CA TYR A 47 1.89 -3.02 -4.12
C TYR A 47 2.79 -3.86 -3.21
N LYS A 48 2.30 -4.27 -2.02
CA LYS A 48 3.06 -5.07 -1.04
C LYS A 48 3.11 -6.57 -1.34
N ASP A 49 2.41 -7.03 -2.37
CA ASP A 49 2.32 -8.44 -2.74
C ASP A 49 3.44 -8.87 -3.74
N PHE A 50 4.39 -7.98 -4.03
CA PHE A 50 5.64 -8.24 -4.76
C PHE A 50 6.76 -8.70 -3.84
#